data_AF-A0A957KU65-F1
#
_entry.id   AF-A0A957KU65-F1
#
_cell.length_a   1.000
_cell.length_b   1.000
_cell.length_c   1.000
_cell.angle_alpha   90.00
_cell.angle_beta   90.00
_cell.angle_gamma   90.00
#
_symmetry.space_group_name_H-M   'P 1'
#
loop_
_entity.id
_entity.type
_entity.pdbx_description
1 polymer ?
#
loop_
_entity_poly.entity_id
_entity_poly.type
_entity_poly.pdbx_seq_one_letter_code
_entity_poly.pdbx_strand_id
1 'polypeptide(L)'
;MPAEFDGHEIKVIRCPVKKGEVHYHHALTWHGSHANTSGRPRRAVALHYMTGDTRYVASGNHVMKQYVEVGDGELMKGKYFPKVYPTAE
;
A
#
# COMPACT_ATOMS: atom_id res chain seq x y z
N MET A 1 -10.97 16.07 -3.39
CA MET A 1 -9.56 16.47 -3.54
C MET A 1 -9.53 17.96 -3.77
N PRO A 2 -8.64 18.72 -3.12
CA PRO A 2 -8.49 20.15 -3.41
C PRO A 2 -7.97 20.35 -4.84
N ALA A 3 -8.19 21.55 -5.39
CA ALA A 3 -7.70 21.91 -6.73
C ALA A 3 -6.18 22.20 -6.74
N GLU A 4 -5.61 22.56 -5.59
CA GLU A 4 -4.19 22.85 -5.40
C GLU A 4 -3.70 22.36 -4.04
N PHE A 5 -2.40 22.16 -3.91
CA PHE A 5 -1.70 21.90 -2.64
C PHE A 5 -0.26 22.44 -2.73
N ASP A 6 0.16 23.24 -1.74
CA ASP A 6 1.47 23.89 -1.69
C ASP A 6 1.87 24.63 -2.99
N GLY A 7 0.90 25.30 -3.62
CA GLY A 7 1.12 26.04 -4.88
C GLY A 7 1.22 25.14 -6.12
N HIS A 8 0.99 23.82 -5.98
CA HIS A 8 0.95 22.87 -7.08
C HIS A 8 -0.49 22.53 -7.47
N GLU A 9 -0.81 22.62 -8.76
CA GLU A 9 -2.09 22.16 -9.31
C GLU A 9 -2.26 20.65 -9.09
N ILE A 10 -3.42 20.24 -8.56
CA ILE A 10 -3.76 18.83 -8.40
C ILE A 10 -4.67 18.39 -9.55
N LYS A 11 -4.17 17.44 -10.34
CA LYS A 11 -4.94 16.77 -11.40
C LYS A 11 -5.40 15.40 -10.95
N VAL A 12 -6.72 15.21 -10.85
CA VAL A 12 -7.32 13.91 -10.55
C VAL A 12 -7.44 13.11 -11.85
N ILE A 13 -6.63 12.07 -11.99
CA ILE A 13 -6.64 11.18 -13.16
C ILE A 13 -7.35 9.87 -12.82
N ARG A 14 -8.28 9.45 -13.70
CA ARG A 14 -8.92 8.14 -13.61
C ARG A 14 -8.03 7.09 -14.27
N CYS A 15 -7.76 6.02 -13.54
CA CYS A 15 -6.99 4.88 -14.04
C CYS A 15 -7.90 3.62 -14.03
N PRO A 16 -8.67 3.35 -15.09
CA PRO A 16 -9.45 2.13 -15.19
C PRO A 16 -8.52 0.92 -15.35
N VAL A 17 -8.75 -0.12 -14.55
CA VAL A 17 -7.94 -1.35 -14.53
C VAL A 17 -8.80 -2.49 -15.06
N LYS A 18 -8.37 -3.15 -16.14
CA LYS A 18 -9.11 -4.31 -16.67
C LYS A 18 -8.87 -5.55 -15.80
N LYS A 19 -9.71 -6.57 -15.97
CA LYS A 19 -9.53 -7.86 -15.30
C LYS A 19 -8.14 -8.43 -15.65
N GLY A 20 -7.33 -8.68 -14.63
CA GLY A 20 -5.97 -9.22 -14.78
C GLY A 20 -4.87 -8.15 -14.86
N GLU A 21 -5.23 -6.88 -14.98
CA GLU A 21 -4.26 -5.78 -14.89
C GLU A 21 -4.03 -5.37 -13.44
N VAL A 22 -2.91 -4.68 -13.21
CA VAL A 22 -2.49 -4.18 -11.90
C VAL A 22 -2.12 -2.71 -12.02
N HIS A 23 -2.35 -1.97 -10.94
CA HIS A 23 -1.90 -0.58 -10.80
C HIS A 23 -0.97 -0.48 -9.59
N TYR A 24 0.19 0.15 -9.78
CA TYR A 24 1.16 0.43 -8.74
C TYR A 24 1.07 1.90 -8.33
N HIS A 25 1.13 2.18 -7.04
CA HIS A 25 1.24 3.55 -6.53
C HIS A 25 2.26 3.60 -5.39
N HIS A 26 2.93 4.74 -5.24
CA HIS A 26 3.82 4.98 -4.12
C HIS A 26 3.01 5.22 -2.83
N ALA A 27 3.59 4.92 -1.66
CA ALA A 27 2.90 5.08 -0.37
C ALA A 27 2.42 6.52 -0.08
N LEU A 28 3.05 7.51 -0.72
CA LEU A 28 2.68 8.93 -0.60
C LEU A 28 1.78 9.44 -1.74
N THR A 29 1.45 8.61 -2.73
CA THR A 29 0.56 9.01 -3.82
C THR A 29 -0.85 9.17 -3.27
N TRP A 30 -1.42 10.36 -3.42
CA TRP A 30 -2.82 10.59 -3.12
C TRP A 30 -3.71 9.81 -4.10
N HIS A 31 -4.55 8.93 -3.57
CA HIS A 31 -5.41 8.09 -4.41
C HIS A 31 -6.72 7.77 -3.71
N GLY A 32 -7.70 7.34 -4.50
CA GLY A 32 -9.02 7.00 -4.00
C GLY A 32 -9.85 6.24 -5.03
N SER A 33 -10.94 5.66 -4.54
CA SER A 33 -11.89 4.93 -5.35
C SER A 33 -13.26 5.57 -5.24
N HIS A 34 -13.88 5.85 -6.39
CA HIS A 34 -15.25 6.35 -6.42
C HIS A 34 -16.26 5.25 -6.06
N ALA A 35 -17.48 5.68 -5.73
CA ALA A 35 -18.63 4.80 -5.52
C ALA A 35 -18.90 3.94 -6.77
N ASN A 36 -19.33 2.70 -6.55
CA ASN A 36 -19.66 1.78 -7.62
C ASN A 36 -21.16 1.83 -7.93
N THR A 37 -21.52 2.40 -9.08
CA THR A 37 -22.91 2.54 -9.54
C THR A 37 -23.32 1.49 -10.59
N SER A 38 -22.46 0.50 -10.87
CA SER A 38 -22.66 -0.43 -12.00
C SER A 38 -23.60 -1.61 -11.72
N GLY A 39 -24.11 -1.76 -10.49
CA GLY A 39 -24.92 -2.90 -10.05
C GLY A 39 -24.16 -4.23 -9.91
N ARG A 40 -22.85 -4.26 -10.23
CA ARG A 40 -22.00 -5.46 -10.11
C ARG A 40 -20.90 -5.26 -9.08
N PRO A 41 -20.52 -6.28 -8.28
CA PRO A 41 -19.44 -6.16 -7.31
C PRO A 41 -18.09 -5.76 -7.95
N ARG A 42 -17.39 -4.79 -7.35
CA ARG A 42 -15.99 -4.45 -7.70
C ARG A 42 -15.06 -5.21 -6.75
N ARG A 43 -14.32 -6.20 -7.27
CA ARG A 43 -13.38 -7.03 -6.50
C ARG A 43 -11.94 -6.65 -6.84
N ALA A 44 -11.11 -6.50 -5.83
CA ALA A 44 -9.68 -6.21 -5.97
C ALA A 44 -8.91 -6.81 -4.78
N VAL A 45 -7.61 -7.04 -4.98
CA VAL A 45 -6.66 -7.40 -3.93
C VAL A 45 -5.60 -6.31 -3.91
N ALA A 46 -5.31 -5.77 -2.72
CA ALA A 46 -4.23 -4.82 -2.52
C ALA A 46 -3.04 -5.54 -1.89
N LEU A 47 -1.86 -5.37 -2.48
CA LEU A 47 -0.59 -5.87 -1.97
C LEU A 47 0.30 -4.68 -1.64
N HIS A 48 0.84 -4.64 -0.42
CA HIS A 48 1.78 -3.60 0.00
C HIS A 48 3.18 -4.21 0.09
N TYR A 49 4.10 -3.67 -0.71
CA TYR A 49 5.51 -4.03 -0.66
C TYR A 49 6.26 -2.96 0.14
N MET A 50 7.14 -3.41 1.03
CA MET A 50 7.98 -2.57 1.86
C MET A 50 9.45 -2.86 1.51
N THR A 51 10.33 -1.89 1.74
CA THR A 51 11.77 -2.10 1.50
C THR A 51 12.33 -3.09 2.51
N GLY A 52 13.46 -3.73 2.17
CA GLY A 52 14.19 -4.62 3.09
C GLY A 52 14.70 -3.93 4.36
N ASP A 53 14.74 -2.59 4.37
CA ASP A 53 15.21 -1.76 5.47
C ASP A 53 14.08 -1.33 6.43
N THR A 54 12.85 -1.77 6.17
CA THR A 54 11.69 -1.36 6.96
C THR A 54 11.82 -1.84 8.40
N ARG A 55 11.59 -0.93 9.35
CA ARG A 55 11.65 -1.22 10.79
C ARG A 55 10.28 -1.13 11.43
N TYR A 56 10.05 -1.96 12.44
CA TYR A 56 8.79 -1.96 13.19
C TYR A 56 8.70 -0.74 14.10
N VAL A 57 7.50 -0.16 14.21
CA VAL A 57 7.16 0.91 15.15
C VAL A 57 6.02 0.41 16.04
N ALA A 58 6.35 0.01 17.27
CA ALA A 58 5.44 -0.70 18.18
C ALA A 58 4.39 0.21 18.82
N SER A 59 4.60 1.53 18.80
CA SER A 59 3.65 2.52 19.31
C SER A 59 2.34 2.56 18.50
N GLY A 60 2.35 2.06 17.26
CA GLY A 60 1.15 1.96 16.42
C GLY A 60 0.18 0.86 16.87
N ASN A 61 -1.10 1.05 16.51
CA ASN A 61 -2.17 0.05 16.71
C ASN A 61 -2.69 -0.49 15.37
N HIS A 62 -1.77 -0.92 14.51
CA HIS A 62 -2.11 -1.45 13.19
C HIS A 62 -2.73 -2.86 13.32
N VAL A 63 -3.72 -3.20 12.49
CA VAL A 63 -4.43 -4.49 12.55
C VAL A 63 -3.51 -5.71 12.33
N MET A 64 -2.36 -5.52 11.70
CA MET A 64 -1.35 -6.56 11.47
C MET A 64 -0.45 -6.82 12.68
N LYS A 65 -0.57 -6.04 13.77
CA LYS A 65 0.30 -6.12 14.96
C LYS A 65 0.43 -7.52 15.53
N GLN A 66 -0.66 -8.29 15.54
CA GLN A 66 -0.70 -9.69 15.99
C GLN A 66 0.18 -10.66 15.18
N TYR A 67 0.65 -10.25 14.00
CA TYR A 67 1.52 -11.04 13.13
C TYR A 67 2.98 -10.56 13.16
N VAL A 68 3.28 -9.49 13.90
CA VAL A 68 4.63 -8.95 14.02
C VAL A 68 5.37 -9.71 15.11
N GLU A 69 6.45 -10.37 14.73
CA GLU A 69 7.26 -11.24 15.60
C GLU A 69 8.58 -10.58 16.04
N VAL A 70 8.79 -9.31 15.69
CA VAL A 70 10.02 -8.55 15.95
C VAL A 70 9.79 -7.45 16.99
N GLY A 71 10.87 -7.04 17.67
CA GLY A 71 10.86 -5.95 18.63
C GLY A 71 10.71 -4.56 18.00
N ASP A 72 10.42 -3.56 18.82
CA ASP A 72 10.35 -2.16 18.39
C ASP A 72 11.70 -1.70 17.81
N GLY A 73 11.67 -1.00 16.67
CA GLY A 73 12.87 -0.57 15.94
C GLY A 73 13.62 -1.66 15.19
N GLU A 74 13.25 -2.94 15.33
CA GLU A 74 13.89 -4.04 14.61
C GLU A 74 13.45 -4.10 13.14
N LEU A 75 14.29 -4.70 12.30
CA LEU A 75 13.96 -4.94 10.90
C LEU A 75 12.76 -5.89 10.78
N MET A 76 11.79 -5.50 9.95
CA MET A 76 10.62 -6.30 9.64
C MET A 76 11.03 -7.59 8.92
N LYS A 77 10.65 -8.74 9.48
CA LYS A 77 10.91 -10.08 8.95
C LYS A 77 9.91 -11.08 9.56
N GLY A 78 9.97 -12.32 9.09
CA GLY A 78 9.20 -13.44 9.63
C GLY A 78 8.23 -14.04 8.62
N LYS A 79 7.50 -15.06 9.05
CA LYS A 79 6.59 -15.85 8.18
C LYS A 79 5.54 -14.98 7.49
N TYR A 80 5.03 -13.97 8.20
CA TYR A 80 3.97 -13.07 7.71
C TYR A 80 4.51 -11.84 6.95
N PHE A 81 5.82 -11.61 6.98
CA PHE A 81 6.52 -10.53 6.26
C PHE A 81 7.68 -11.12 5.44
N PRO A 82 7.38 -11.99 4.46
CA PRO A 82 8.40 -12.69 3.70
C PRO A 82 9.14 -11.75 2.75
N LYS A 83 10.41 -12.09 2.46
CA LYS A 83 11.13 -11.51 1.31
C LYS A 83 10.51 -12.01 0.02
N VAL A 84 10.24 -11.11 -0.91
CA VAL A 84 9.56 -11.41 -2.18
C VAL A 84 10.56 -11.75 -3.28
N TYR A 85 11.77 -11.21 -3.21
CA TYR A 85 12.85 -11.46 -4.16
C TYR A 85 14.13 -11.81 -3.38
N PRO A 86 14.91 -12.81 -3.83
CA PRO A 86 16.21 -13.08 -3.23
C PRO A 86 17.15 -11.89 -3.44
N THR A 87 17.89 -11.49 -2.40
CA THR A 87 19.04 -10.60 -2.61
C THR A 87 20.05 -11.37 -3.46
N ALA A 88 20.50 -10.78 -4.58
CA ALA A 88 21.70 -11.30 -5.24
C ALA A 88 22.82 -11.28 -4.20
N GLU A 89 23.43 -12.44 -3.95
CA GLU A 89 24.65 -12.54 -3.15
C GLU A 89 25.81 -11.82 -3.84
#